data_AF-A0A8T6A377-F1
#
_entry.id   AF-A0A8T6A377-F1
#
_cell.length_a   1.000
_cell.length_b   1.000
_cell.length_c   1.000
_cell.angle_alpha   90.00
_cell.angle_beta   90.00
_cell.angle_gamma   90.00
#
_symmetry.space_group_name_H-M   'P 1'
#
loop_
_entity.id
_entity.type
_entity.pdbx_description
1 polymer ?
#
loop_
_entity_poly.entity_id
_entity_poly.type
_entity_poly.pdbx_seq_one_letter_code
_entity_poly.pdbx_strand_id
1 'polypeptide(L)'
;MSSPTLNVPQARFLSMPHKFKAYIAGFGSGKTWVGCGGICKGIWEHPGINQGYFAPTYPQIRDIFYPTVEEVAADWGLNVKINEGNKEVHFYYGRQYRGTTICRSMEKPQTIVGFKIGNALVDELDILPKEKARTAWRKIIARMRYKIDGLRNGIDVTTTPEGFKFVYEQFVKAVREKTELASLYGLVQASTFDNEKNLPADYIPSLLESYPPELIKAYLRGQFTNLTSGTVY
;
A
#
# COMPACT_ATOMS: atom_id res chain seq x y z
N MET A 1 -15.07 9.68 18.63
CA MET A 1 -14.25 9.19 17.50
C MET A 1 -14.12 7.70 17.69
N SER A 2 -14.54 6.89 16.72
CA SER A 2 -14.14 5.48 16.69
C SER A 2 -12.62 5.44 16.54
N SER A 3 -11.95 4.66 17.38
CA SER A 3 -10.53 4.37 17.18
C SER A 3 -10.43 3.35 16.04
N PRO A 4 -9.52 3.54 15.07
CA PRO A 4 -9.43 2.63 13.93
C PRO A 4 -8.95 1.24 14.36
N THR A 5 -9.51 0.20 13.75
CA THR A 5 -9.19 -1.19 14.08
C THR A 5 -7.92 -1.62 13.34
N LEU A 6 -6.78 -1.59 14.04
CA LEU A 6 -5.46 -1.93 13.50
C LEU A 6 -4.72 -2.92 14.40
N ASN A 7 -4.01 -3.88 13.80
CA ASN A 7 -3.04 -4.69 14.53
C ASN A 7 -1.71 -3.94 14.74
N VAL A 8 -0.80 -4.53 15.52
CA VAL A 8 0.48 -3.90 15.89
C VAL A 8 1.34 -3.50 14.68
N PRO A 9 1.64 -4.37 13.70
CA PRO A 9 2.46 -3.97 12.56
C PRO A 9 1.78 -2.91 11.68
N GLN A 10 0.44 -2.94 11.53
CA GLN A 10 -0.30 -1.91 10.82
C GLN A 10 -0.19 -0.55 11.51
N ALA A 11 -0.37 -0.50 12.83
CA ALA A 11 -0.21 0.72 13.62
C ALA A 11 1.22 1.27 13.53
N ARG A 12 2.23 0.40 13.63
CA ARG A 12 3.64 0.77 13.42
C ARG A 12 3.83 1.43 12.06
N PHE A 13 3.35 0.80 10.99
CA PHE A 13 3.45 1.34 9.64
C PHE A 13 2.81 2.73 9.49
N LEU A 14 1.58 2.92 9.98
CA LEU A 14 0.92 4.23 9.90
C LEU A 14 1.62 5.34 10.70
N SER A 15 2.30 4.97 11.78
CA SER A 15 3.06 5.89 12.64
C SER A 15 4.44 6.28 12.08
N MET A 16 4.95 5.57 11.08
CA MET A 16 6.29 5.83 10.54
C MET A 16 6.41 7.25 9.95
N PRO A 17 7.47 8.00 10.30
CA PRO A 17 7.68 9.37 9.82
C PRO A 17 8.26 9.44 8.40
N HIS A 18 8.78 8.31 7.90
CA HIS A 18 9.48 8.23 6.62
C HIS A 18 8.63 8.76 5.47
N LYS A 19 9.27 9.55 4.59
CA LYS A 19 8.63 10.07 3.38
C LYS A 19 8.14 8.93 2.50
N PHE A 20 8.94 7.88 2.38
CA PHE A 20 8.60 6.66 1.68
C PHE A 20 8.59 5.51 2.66
N LYS A 21 7.47 4.83 2.79
CA LYS A 21 7.36 3.67 3.68
C LYS A 21 6.71 2.49 2.98
N ALA A 22 7.12 1.28 3.36
CA ALA A 22 6.57 0.05 2.78
C ALA A 22 6.04 -0.90 3.87
N TYR A 23 4.88 -1.49 3.62
CA TYR A 23 4.30 -2.58 4.38
C TYR A 23 4.38 -3.85 3.55
N ILE A 24 5.33 -4.72 3.91
CA ILE A 24 5.63 -5.95 3.18
C ILE A 24 5.00 -7.11 3.94
N ALA A 25 4.04 -7.78 3.34
CA ALA A 25 3.31 -8.79 4.09
C ALA A 25 2.70 -9.90 3.23
N GLY A 26 2.49 -11.05 3.86
CA GLY A 26 1.86 -12.23 3.25
C GLY A 26 0.41 -12.00 2.83
N PHE A 27 -0.21 -13.02 2.22
CA PHE A 27 -1.63 -13.03 1.89
C PHE A 27 -2.49 -12.94 3.15
N GLY A 28 -3.66 -12.32 3.08
CA GLY A 28 -4.55 -12.19 4.24
C GLY A 28 -4.03 -11.31 5.40
N SER A 29 -2.89 -10.64 5.26
CA SER A 29 -2.29 -9.82 6.33
C SER A 29 -2.89 -8.40 6.50
N GLY A 30 -3.95 -8.07 5.76
CA GLY A 30 -4.62 -6.77 5.83
C GLY A 30 -3.82 -5.62 5.18
N LYS A 31 -3.07 -5.89 4.10
CA LYS A 31 -2.28 -4.89 3.36
C LYS A 31 -3.12 -3.73 2.84
N THR A 32 -4.15 -4.02 2.05
CA THR A 32 -5.01 -2.98 1.47
C THR A 32 -5.77 -2.23 2.57
N TRP A 33 -6.19 -2.91 3.64
CA TRP A 33 -6.83 -2.30 4.81
C TRP A 33 -5.96 -1.20 5.43
N VAL A 34 -4.70 -1.53 5.78
CA VAL A 34 -3.80 -0.54 6.38
C VAL A 34 -3.42 0.57 5.40
N GLY A 35 -3.28 0.25 4.11
CA GLY A 35 -3.09 1.26 3.08
C GLY A 35 -4.25 2.26 3.06
N CYS A 36 -5.50 1.79 3.06
CA CYS A 36 -6.70 2.64 3.13
C CYS A 36 -6.75 3.43 4.44
N GLY A 37 -6.28 2.87 5.55
CA GLY A 37 -6.12 3.59 6.82
C GLY A 37 -5.15 4.76 6.69
N GLY A 38 -4.06 4.60 5.94
CA GLY A 38 -3.14 5.69 5.61
C GLY A 38 -3.79 6.81 4.79
N ILE A 39 -4.65 6.45 3.84
CA ILE A 39 -5.47 7.42 3.07
C ILE A 39 -6.42 8.16 4.01
N CYS A 40 -7.17 7.44 4.85
CA CYS A 40 -8.12 8.04 5.79
C CYS A 40 -7.43 8.97 6.79
N LYS A 41 -6.28 8.57 7.33
CA LYS A 41 -5.42 9.41 8.16
C LYS A 41 -5.04 10.71 7.44
N GLY A 42 -4.57 10.63 6.20
CA GLY A 42 -4.22 11.80 5.39
C GLY A 42 -5.42 12.73 5.12
N ILE A 43 -6.60 12.17 4.88
CA ILE A 43 -7.86 12.92 4.71
C ILE A 43 -8.32 13.60 6.02
N TRP A 44 -8.02 12.99 7.17
CA TRP A 44 -8.28 13.59 8.48
C TRP A 44 -7.30 14.74 8.79
N GLU A 45 -6.01 14.49 8.60
CA GLU A 45 -4.93 15.44 8.92
C GLU A 45 -4.86 16.63 7.95
N HIS A 46 -5.19 16.41 6.68
CA HIS A 46 -5.05 17.41 5.62
C HIS A 46 -6.31 17.50 4.72
N PRO A 47 -7.42 18.07 5.22
CA PRO A 47 -8.64 18.23 4.44
C PRO A 47 -8.40 19.01 3.14
N GLY A 48 -9.03 18.58 2.05
CA GLY A 48 -8.91 19.20 0.72
C GLY A 48 -7.65 18.80 -0.04
N ILE A 49 -6.71 18.07 0.57
CA ILE A 49 -5.50 17.58 -0.11
C ILE A 49 -5.78 16.22 -0.71
N ASN A 50 -5.75 16.17 -2.05
CA ASN A 50 -5.97 14.93 -2.77
C ASN A 50 -4.91 13.87 -2.42
N GLN A 51 -5.36 12.63 -2.31
CA GLN A 51 -4.54 11.44 -2.15
C GLN A 51 -4.46 10.70 -3.50
N GLY A 52 -3.53 9.77 -3.65
CA GLY A 52 -3.43 8.90 -4.82
C GLY A 52 -3.53 7.43 -4.44
N TYR A 53 -4.22 6.64 -5.25
CA TYR A 53 -4.20 5.18 -5.18
C TYR A 53 -3.69 4.60 -6.49
N PHE A 54 -2.72 3.69 -6.41
CA PHE A 54 -2.09 3.08 -7.57
C PHE A 54 -2.04 1.57 -7.42
N ALA A 55 -2.66 0.85 -8.34
CA ALA A 55 -2.61 -0.62 -8.40
C ALA A 55 -2.12 -1.07 -9.78
N PRO A 56 -1.73 -2.35 -9.98
CA PRO A 56 -1.22 -2.80 -11.27
C PRO A 56 -2.21 -2.63 -12.42
N THR A 57 -3.52 -2.81 -12.19
CA THR A 57 -4.58 -2.69 -13.21
C THR A 57 -5.83 -2.00 -12.66
N TYR A 58 -6.69 -1.45 -13.53
CA TYR A 58 -7.97 -0.87 -13.10
C TYR A 58 -8.97 -1.89 -12.54
N PRO A 59 -9.11 -3.12 -13.09
CA PRO A 59 -9.92 -4.16 -12.47
C PRO A 59 -9.53 -4.42 -11.01
N GLN A 60 -8.24 -4.45 -10.68
CA GLN A 60 -7.80 -4.59 -9.28
C GLN A 60 -8.23 -3.40 -8.41
N ILE A 61 -8.24 -2.17 -8.93
CA ILE A 61 -8.78 -1.02 -8.19
C ILE A 61 -10.27 -1.24 -7.90
N ARG A 62 -11.04 -1.63 -8.91
CA ARG A 62 -12.48 -1.87 -8.77
C ARG A 62 -12.79 -3.01 -7.78
N ASP A 63 -12.09 -4.12 -7.92
CA ASP A 63 -12.41 -5.36 -7.20
C ASP A 63 -11.83 -5.40 -5.78
N ILE A 64 -10.76 -4.64 -5.51
CA ILE A 64 -10.04 -4.69 -4.24
C ILE A 64 -10.15 -3.35 -3.50
N PHE A 65 -9.74 -2.25 -4.14
CA PHE A 65 -9.64 -0.97 -3.43
C PHE A 65 -10.98 -0.34 -3.10
N TYR A 66 -11.90 -0.28 -4.06
CA TYR A 66 -13.21 0.34 -3.88
C TYR A 66 -14.03 -0.26 -2.72
N PRO A 67 -14.21 -1.60 -2.60
CA PRO A 67 -14.88 -2.16 -1.43
C PRO A 67 -14.08 -1.92 -0.14
N THR A 68 -12.76 -2.14 -0.16
CA THR A 68 -11.93 -1.98 1.05
C THR A 68 -11.93 -0.54 1.58
N VAL A 69 -11.85 0.46 0.71
CA VAL A 69 -11.79 1.85 1.14
C VAL A 69 -13.12 2.35 1.70
N GLU A 70 -14.24 1.78 1.25
CA GLU A 70 -15.55 2.06 1.82
C GLU A 70 -15.66 1.53 3.25
N GLU A 71 -15.27 0.28 3.48
CA GLU A 71 -15.25 -0.34 4.82
C GLU A 71 -14.31 0.40 5.78
N VAL A 72 -13.08 0.67 5.32
CA VAL A 72 -12.08 1.36 6.14
C VAL A 72 -12.49 2.81 6.42
N ALA A 73 -13.05 3.52 5.43
CA ALA A 73 -13.57 4.86 5.68
C ALA A 73 -14.63 4.84 6.78
N ALA A 74 -15.54 3.86 6.76
CA ALA A 74 -16.57 3.71 7.79
C ALA A 74 -15.96 3.46 9.19
N ASP A 75 -14.97 2.57 9.31
CA ASP A 75 -14.23 2.33 10.58
C ASP A 75 -13.57 3.62 11.12
N TRP A 76 -13.10 4.47 10.20
CA TRP A 76 -12.51 5.78 10.49
C TRP A 76 -13.54 6.93 10.61
N GLY A 77 -14.84 6.64 10.63
CA GLY A 77 -15.92 7.62 10.78
C GLY A 77 -16.15 8.51 9.56
N LEU A 78 -15.70 8.09 8.38
CA LEU A 78 -15.89 8.75 7.09
C LEU A 78 -16.92 7.99 6.24
N ASN A 79 -17.49 8.66 5.25
CA ASN A 79 -18.27 8.03 4.19
C ASN A 79 -17.61 8.34 2.85
N VAL A 80 -17.73 7.44 1.87
CA VAL A 80 -17.16 7.63 0.54
C VAL A 80 -18.23 7.65 -0.54
N LYS A 81 -17.93 8.36 -1.63
CA LYS A 81 -18.64 8.25 -2.91
C LYS A 81 -17.63 7.84 -3.97
N ILE A 82 -17.82 6.66 -4.52
CA ILE A 82 -16.96 6.10 -5.57
C ILE A 82 -17.49 6.57 -6.92
N ASN A 83 -16.60 7.16 -7.72
CA ASN A 83 -16.87 7.53 -9.10
C ASN A 83 -15.92 6.74 -10.00
N GLU A 84 -16.38 5.57 -10.44
CA GLU A 84 -15.57 4.67 -11.26
C GLU A 84 -15.15 5.28 -12.60
N GLY A 85 -16.04 6.06 -13.23
CA GLY A 85 -15.78 6.73 -14.51
C GLY A 85 -14.63 7.73 -14.41
N ASN A 86 -14.63 8.54 -13.35
CA ASN A 86 -13.55 9.51 -13.08
C ASN A 86 -12.32 8.86 -12.44
N LYS A 87 -12.44 7.63 -11.95
CA LYS A 87 -11.41 6.90 -11.20
C LYS A 87 -11.05 7.65 -9.92
N GLU A 88 -12.08 8.03 -9.17
CA GLU A 88 -11.96 8.87 -7.98
C GLU A 88 -12.83 8.33 -6.85
N VAL A 89 -12.35 8.50 -5.62
CA VAL A 89 -13.10 8.24 -4.40
C VAL A 89 -13.17 9.53 -3.59
N HIS A 90 -14.36 10.06 -3.39
CA HIS A 90 -14.58 11.28 -2.62
C HIS A 90 -14.94 10.94 -1.18
N PHE A 91 -14.26 11.54 -0.22
CA PHE A 91 -14.43 11.29 1.21
C PHE A 91 -15.24 12.41 1.87
N TYR A 92 -16.08 12.03 2.83
CA TYR A 92 -16.95 12.93 3.57
C TYR A 92 -16.99 12.59 5.06
N TYR A 93 -17.15 13.61 5.90
CA TYR A 93 -17.59 13.44 7.29
C TYR A 93 -19.03 13.97 7.40
N GLY A 94 -19.99 13.06 7.54
CA GLY A 94 -21.41 13.39 7.30
C GLY A 94 -21.59 13.98 5.89
N ARG A 95 -22.02 15.25 5.81
CA ARG A 95 -22.19 15.99 4.54
C ARG A 95 -20.96 16.82 4.13
N GLN A 96 -19.96 16.94 4.99
CA GLN A 96 -18.80 17.78 4.74
C GLN A 96 -17.80 17.03 3.86
N TYR A 97 -17.48 17.58 2.69
CA TYR A 97 -16.40 17.06 1.84
C TYR A 97 -15.03 17.20 2.54
N ARG A 98 -14.23 16.14 2.46
CA ARG A 98 -12.92 16.04 3.14
C ARG A 98 -11.75 15.91 2.17
N GLY A 99 -11.95 15.33 0.99
CA GLY A 99 -10.90 15.19 -0.02
C GLY A 99 -11.20 14.09 -1.02
N THR A 100 -10.32 13.94 -2.01
CA THR A 100 -10.46 12.93 -3.07
C THR A 100 -9.21 12.06 -3.15
N THR A 101 -9.40 10.75 -3.32
CA THR A 101 -8.34 9.84 -3.76
C THR A 101 -8.46 9.64 -5.27
N ILE A 102 -7.40 10.01 -5.99
CA ILE A 102 -7.28 9.84 -7.44
C ILE A 102 -6.68 8.46 -7.72
N CYS A 103 -7.39 7.62 -8.46
CA CYS A 103 -6.99 6.26 -8.76
C CYS A 103 -6.33 6.17 -10.14
N ARG A 104 -5.15 5.54 -10.24
CA ARG A 104 -4.46 5.29 -11.52
C ARG A 104 -3.89 3.88 -11.56
N SER A 105 -3.99 3.26 -12.72
CA SER A 105 -3.34 1.98 -13.01
C SER A 105 -1.84 2.18 -13.29
N MET A 106 -1.01 1.26 -12.78
CA MET A 106 0.41 1.15 -13.11
C MET A 106 0.68 0.28 -14.35
N GLU A 107 -0.37 -0.23 -15.01
CA GLU A 107 -0.23 -0.97 -16.27
C GLU A 107 0.43 -0.12 -17.35
N LYS A 108 0.08 1.18 -17.39
CA LYS A 108 0.65 2.18 -18.30
C LYS A 108 1.18 3.38 -17.50
N PRO A 109 2.35 3.27 -16.84
CA PRO A 109 2.90 4.30 -15.97
C PRO A 109 3.04 5.69 -16.62
N GLN A 110 3.19 5.73 -17.94
CA GLN A 110 3.24 6.96 -18.73
C GLN A 110 1.99 7.84 -18.58
N THR A 111 0.85 7.26 -18.20
CA THR A 111 -0.42 7.98 -17.99
C THR A 111 -0.51 8.69 -16.63
N ILE A 112 0.47 8.45 -15.73
CA ILE A 112 0.53 9.08 -14.42
C ILE A 112 1.11 10.51 -14.58
N VAL A 113 0.28 11.41 -15.10
CA VAL A 113 0.64 12.81 -15.43
C VAL A 113 -0.49 13.78 -15.09
N GLY A 114 -0.17 15.08 -14.96
CA GLY A 114 -1.18 16.14 -14.96
C GLY A 114 -1.87 16.48 -13.62
N PHE A 115 -1.66 15.72 -12.55
CA PHE A 115 -2.30 15.96 -11.24
C PHE A 115 -1.31 16.12 -10.09
N LYS A 116 -1.83 16.45 -8.91
CA LYS A 116 -1.09 16.72 -7.67
C LYS A 116 -1.75 16.04 -6.49
N ILE A 117 -0.97 15.34 -5.67
CA ILE A 117 -1.42 14.60 -4.49
C ILE A 117 -0.46 14.82 -3.33
N GLY A 118 -0.97 14.74 -2.09
CA GLY A 118 -0.19 14.91 -0.86
C GLY A 118 0.37 13.60 -0.29
N ASN A 119 -0.22 12.47 -0.69
CA ASN A 119 0.28 11.13 -0.40
C ASN A 119 -0.15 10.17 -1.51
N ALA A 120 0.59 9.08 -1.70
CA ALA A 120 0.17 7.96 -2.54
C ALA A 120 0.15 6.67 -1.72
N LEU A 121 -0.85 5.83 -1.98
CA LEU A 121 -0.80 4.41 -1.72
C LEU A 121 -0.48 3.67 -3.03
N VAL A 122 0.60 2.91 -3.04
CA VAL A 122 1.06 2.11 -4.17
C VAL A 122 0.95 0.64 -3.80
N ASP A 123 -0.08 -0.01 -4.33
CA ASP A 123 -0.44 -1.38 -4.03
C ASP A 123 0.18 -2.36 -5.03
N GLU A 124 0.62 -3.50 -4.50
CA GLU A 124 1.22 -4.63 -5.20
C GLU A 124 2.33 -4.25 -6.19
N LEU A 125 3.23 -3.37 -5.76
CA LEU A 125 4.31 -2.84 -6.59
C LEU A 125 5.27 -3.92 -7.10
N ASP A 126 5.54 -4.97 -6.31
CA ASP A 126 6.48 -6.04 -6.69
C ASP A 126 5.84 -7.11 -7.61
N ILE A 127 4.53 -7.05 -7.87
CA ILE A 127 3.92 -7.83 -8.97
C ILE A 127 4.48 -7.35 -10.32
N LEU A 128 4.77 -6.06 -10.45
CA LEU A 128 5.30 -5.50 -11.70
C LEU A 128 6.73 -6.00 -11.97
N PRO A 129 7.12 -6.14 -13.25
CA PRO A 129 8.53 -6.23 -13.61
C PRO A 129 9.30 -5.02 -13.04
N LYS A 130 10.51 -5.28 -12.54
CA LYS A 130 11.31 -4.31 -11.78
C LYS A 130 11.46 -2.94 -12.45
N GLU A 131 11.76 -2.90 -13.75
CA GLU A 131 11.92 -1.62 -14.47
C GLU A 131 10.60 -0.86 -14.67
N LYS A 132 9.49 -1.59 -14.77
CA LYS A 132 8.14 -1.00 -14.80
C LYS A 132 7.77 -0.42 -13.44
N ALA A 133 8.07 -1.14 -12.35
CA ALA A 133 7.92 -0.63 -10.97
C ALA A 133 8.76 0.64 -10.76
N ARG A 134 10.03 0.65 -11.20
CA ARG A 134 10.91 1.82 -11.14
C ARG A 134 10.34 3.03 -11.90
N THR A 135 9.76 2.78 -13.08
CA THR A 135 9.12 3.83 -13.89
C THR A 135 7.87 4.38 -13.20
N ALA A 136 6.99 3.52 -12.69
CA ALA A 136 5.81 3.91 -11.93
C ALA A 136 6.20 4.74 -10.69
N TRP A 137 7.15 4.25 -9.90
CA TRP A 137 7.68 4.93 -8.71
C TRP A 137 8.11 6.37 -9.00
N ARG A 138 8.95 6.57 -10.02
CA ARG A 138 9.42 7.91 -10.43
C ARG A 138 8.27 8.84 -10.84
N LYS A 139 7.29 8.32 -11.59
CA LYS A 139 6.13 9.10 -12.05
C LYS A 139 5.21 9.49 -10.89
N ILE A 140 5.04 8.61 -9.90
CA ILE A 140 4.23 8.86 -8.70
C ILE A 140 4.90 9.88 -7.80
N ILE A 141 6.22 9.74 -7.53
CA ILE A 141 7.00 10.76 -6.78
C ILE A 141 6.80 12.15 -7.38
N ALA A 142 6.82 12.26 -8.71
CA ALA A 142 6.67 13.55 -9.38
C ALA A 142 5.28 14.21 -9.22
N ARG A 143 4.32 13.56 -8.55
CA ARG A 143 3.00 14.14 -8.19
C ARG A 143 2.98 14.72 -6.78
N MET A 144 3.99 14.41 -5.95
CA MET A 144 4.16 14.86 -4.56
C MET A 144 4.79 16.25 -4.49
N ARG A 145 4.05 17.27 -4.92
CA ARG A 145 4.57 18.64 -5.09
C ARG A 145 3.77 19.70 -4.34
N TYR A 146 3.03 19.33 -3.30
CA TYR A 146 2.38 20.33 -2.44
C TYR A 146 3.42 21.07 -1.61
N LYS A 147 3.28 22.39 -1.52
CA LYS A 147 4.03 23.25 -0.62
C LYS A 147 3.07 23.66 0.48
N ILE A 148 2.93 22.79 1.48
CA ILE A 148 2.03 22.95 2.62
C ILE A 148 2.80 22.47 3.84
N ASP A 149 2.84 23.30 4.87
CA ASP A 149 3.57 22.98 6.09
C ASP A 149 2.95 21.77 6.80
N GLY A 150 3.79 20.89 7.32
CA GLY A 150 3.37 19.62 7.93
C GLY A 150 2.95 18.52 6.96
N LEU A 151 2.76 18.80 5.66
CA LEU A 151 2.40 17.78 4.69
C LEU A 151 3.62 16.97 4.23
N ARG A 152 3.59 15.65 4.50
CA ARG A 152 4.69 14.72 4.20
C ARG A 152 5.08 14.67 2.71
N ASN A 153 4.13 14.81 1.78
CA ASN A 153 4.36 14.55 0.35
C ASN A 153 4.97 13.16 0.13
N GLY A 154 4.32 12.14 0.70
CA GLY A 154 4.89 10.80 0.87
C GLY A 154 4.34 9.72 -0.06
N ILE A 155 4.93 8.54 0.02
CA ILE A 155 4.43 7.33 -0.63
C ILE A 155 4.42 6.17 0.37
N ASP A 156 3.29 5.51 0.43
CA ASP A 156 3.04 4.29 1.18
C ASP A 156 2.96 3.14 0.17
N VAL A 157 3.76 2.11 0.35
CA VAL A 157 3.76 0.90 -0.48
C VAL A 157 3.13 -0.23 0.31
N THR A 158 2.24 -0.99 -0.30
CA THR A 158 1.75 -2.26 0.22
C THR A 158 2.05 -3.33 -0.83
N THR A 159 2.72 -4.41 -0.46
CA THR A 159 3.01 -5.48 -1.44
C THR A 159 3.24 -6.81 -0.75
N THR A 160 2.94 -7.89 -1.46
CA THR A 160 3.52 -9.19 -1.18
C THR A 160 4.95 -9.22 -1.73
N PRO A 161 5.96 -9.78 -1.02
CA PRO A 161 7.31 -9.85 -1.53
C PRO A 161 7.42 -10.90 -2.65
N GLU A 162 7.66 -10.45 -3.88
CA GLU A 162 7.85 -11.30 -5.07
C GLU A 162 9.36 -11.54 -5.34
N GLY A 163 10.08 -11.89 -4.28
CA GLY A 163 11.54 -12.06 -4.28
C GLY A 163 12.32 -10.75 -4.15
N PHE A 164 13.55 -10.71 -4.63
CA PHE A 164 14.44 -9.55 -4.52
C PHE A 164 14.23 -8.52 -5.66
N LYS A 165 12.99 -8.02 -5.78
CA LYS A 165 12.57 -7.04 -6.82
C LYS A 165 12.76 -5.59 -6.36
N PHE A 166 11.95 -4.67 -6.88
CA PHE A 166 12.12 -3.23 -6.74
C PHE A 166 12.04 -2.79 -5.28
N VAL A 167 11.07 -3.30 -4.52
CA VAL A 167 10.90 -2.86 -3.13
C VAL A 167 12.08 -3.31 -2.27
N TYR A 168 12.57 -4.55 -2.43
CA TYR A 168 13.81 -4.98 -1.78
C TYR A 168 15.01 -4.10 -2.17
N GLU A 169 15.20 -3.85 -3.47
CA GLU A 169 16.31 -3.01 -3.95
C GLU A 169 16.27 -1.61 -3.34
N GLN A 170 15.09 -1.00 -3.30
CA GLN A 170 14.94 0.41 -2.91
C GLN A 170 14.87 0.61 -1.39
N PHE A 171 14.16 -0.26 -0.66
CA PHE A 171 13.91 -0.09 0.78
C PHE A 171 14.88 -0.86 1.66
N VAL A 172 15.58 -1.87 1.14
CA VAL A 172 16.52 -2.70 1.92
C VAL A 172 17.95 -2.52 1.41
N LYS A 173 18.21 -2.90 0.15
CA LYS A 173 19.56 -2.92 -0.40
C LYS A 173 20.15 -1.50 -0.48
N ALA A 174 19.43 -0.55 -1.06
CA ALA A 174 19.90 0.83 -1.21
C ALA A 174 20.10 1.52 0.15
N VAL A 175 19.22 1.29 1.12
CA VAL A 175 19.36 1.85 2.48
C VAL A 175 20.58 1.28 3.20
N ARG A 176 20.84 -0.03 3.04
CA ARG A 176 22.06 -0.66 3.58
C ARG A 176 23.34 -0.11 2.94
N GLU A 177 23.31 0.17 1.64
CA GLU A 177 24.45 0.71 0.89
C GLU A 177 24.65 2.23 1.14
N LYS A 178 23.58 2.95 1.47
CA LYS A 178 23.55 4.41 1.64
C LYS A 178 22.73 4.79 2.86
N THR A 179 23.40 4.82 4.01
CA THR A 179 22.76 5.02 5.32
C THR A 179 21.96 6.32 5.44
N GLU A 180 22.29 7.36 4.67
CA GLU A 180 21.54 8.61 4.62
C GLU A 180 20.09 8.41 4.14
N LEU A 181 19.83 7.35 3.35
CA LEU A 181 18.49 6.99 2.90
C LEU A 181 17.60 6.43 4.03
N ALA A 182 18.17 6.01 5.17
CA ALA A 182 17.41 5.44 6.27
C ALA A 182 16.41 6.44 6.89
N SER A 183 16.70 7.74 6.82
CA SER A 183 15.75 8.79 7.23
C SER A 183 14.57 8.97 6.26
N LEU A 184 14.73 8.55 5.02
CA LEU A 184 13.79 8.79 3.93
C LEU A 184 12.92 7.56 3.63
N TYR A 185 13.51 6.37 3.71
CA TYR A 185 12.89 5.08 3.42
C TYR A 185 12.81 4.24 4.69
N GLY A 186 11.62 3.73 4.99
CA GLY A 186 11.45 2.73 6.04
C GLY A 186 10.55 1.60 5.58
N LEU A 187 10.67 0.44 6.22
CA LEU A 187 9.76 -0.68 5.98
C LEU A 187 9.28 -1.32 7.28
N VAL A 188 8.09 -1.91 7.22
CA VAL A 188 7.56 -2.86 8.19
C VAL A 188 7.30 -4.16 7.44
N GLN A 189 7.82 -5.26 7.98
CA GLN A 189 7.43 -6.60 7.54
C GLN A 189 6.41 -7.17 8.50
N ALA A 190 5.37 -7.80 7.95
CA ALA A 190 4.31 -8.43 8.72
C ALA A 190 3.95 -9.78 8.14
N SER A 191 3.42 -10.65 8.98
CA SER A 191 3.00 -11.98 8.62
C SER A 191 1.48 -12.07 8.55
N THR A 192 0.98 -13.02 7.77
CA THR A 192 -0.44 -13.44 7.79
C THR A 192 -0.90 -13.78 9.21
N PHE A 193 -0.03 -14.39 10.03
CA PHE A 193 -0.33 -14.72 11.43
C PHE A 193 -0.63 -13.49 12.29
N ASP A 194 -0.10 -12.30 11.95
CA ASP A 194 -0.42 -11.06 12.68
C ASP A 194 -1.88 -10.62 12.47
N ASN A 195 -2.56 -11.19 11.48
CA ASN A 195 -3.96 -10.92 11.14
C ASN A 195 -4.86 -12.16 11.26
N GLU A 196 -4.38 -13.24 11.89
CA GLU A 196 -5.08 -14.53 11.98
C GLU A 196 -6.50 -14.41 12.53
N LYS A 197 -6.74 -13.52 13.50
CA LYS A 197 -8.06 -13.28 14.10
C LYS A 197 -9.14 -12.85 13.10
N ASN A 198 -8.74 -12.31 11.95
CA ASN A 198 -9.63 -11.82 10.90
C ASN A 198 -9.73 -12.79 9.71
N LEU A 199 -9.20 -14.01 9.85
CA LEU A 199 -9.15 -15.01 8.79
C LEU A 199 -9.97 -16.25 9.19
N PRO A 200 -10.51 -16.99 8.22
CA PRO A 200 -11.05 -18.32 8.46
C PRO A 200 -10.01 -19.23 9.14
N ALA A 201 -10.46 -20.08 10.06
CA ALA A 201 -9.58 -20.94 10.85
C ALA A 201 -8.73 -21.90 9.98
N ASP A 202 -9.21 -22.24 8.79
CA ASP A 202 -8.55 -23.11 7.81
C ASP A 202 -7.67 -22.35 6.80
N TYR A 203 -7.75 -21.02 6.73
CA TYR A 203 -7.05 -20.22 5.71
C TYR A 203 -5.53 -20.45 5.69
N ILE A 204 -4.90 -20.33 6.86
CA ILE A 204 -3.46 -20.53 7.00
C ILE A 204 -3.08 -22.01 6.77
N PRO A 205 -3.74 -23.00 7.41
CA PRO A 205 -3.53 -24.41 7.11
C PRO A 205 -3.60 -24.74 5.61
N SER A 206 -4.63 -24.27 4.90
CA SER A 206 -4.78 -24.54 3.47
C SER A 206 -3.62 -23.98 2.65
N LEU A 207 -3.09 -22.80 3.00
CA LEU A 207 -1.92 -22.24 2.33
C LEU A 207 -0.63 -23.01 2.64
N LEU A 208 -0.46 -23.48 3.88
CA LEU A 208 0.68 -24.33 4.27
C LEU A 208 0.70 -25.66 3.52
N GLU A 209 -0.47 -26.25 3.28
CA GLU A 209 -0.60 -27.50 2.52
C GLU A 209 -0.41 -27.29 1.01
N SER A 210 -0.84 -26.14 0.48
CA SER A 210 -0.85 -25.87 -0.96
C SER A 210 0.47 -25.36 -1.54
N TYR A 211 1.29 -24.68 -0.72
CA TYR A 211 2.50 -24.01 -1.20
C TYR A 211 3.78 -24.69 -0.70
N PRO A 212 4.82 -24.81 -1.55
CA PRO A 212 6.14 -25.24 -1.13
C PRO A 212 6.71 -24.38 0.03
N PRO A 213 7.51 -24.95 0.95
CA PRO A 213 8.04 -24.24 2.11
C PRO A 213 8.79 -22.94 1.80
N GLU A 214 9.45 -22.85 0.63
CA GLU A 214 10.14 -21.63 0.20
C GLU A 214 9.16 -20.49 -0.12
N LEU A 215 8.00 -20.80 -0.72
CA LEU A 215 6.97 -19.81 -1.01
C LEU A 215 6.22 -19.38 0.25
N ILE A 216 6.14 -20.24 1.27
CA ILE A 216 5.55 -19.89 2.59
C ILE A 216 6.29 -18.72 3.25
N LYS A 217 7.63 -18.63 3.10
CA LYS A 217 8.41 -17.51 3.64
C LYS A 217 7.94 -16.17 3.07
N ALA A 218 7.67 -16.09 1.77
CA ALA A 218 7.15 -14.89 1.15
C ALA A 218 5.67 -14.67 1.45
N TYR A 219 4.85 -15.68 1.17
CA TYR A 219 3.41 -15.54 1.06
C TYR A 219 2.65 -15.66 2.37
N LEU A 220 3.24 -16.24 3.42
CA LEU A 220 2.69 -16.19 4.78
C LEU A 220 3.53 -15.34 5.73
N ARG A 221 4.86 -15.46 5.66
CA ARG A 221 5.75 -14.76 6.61
C ARG A 221 6.15 -13.35 6.15
N GLY A 222 5.79 -12.93 4.93
CA GLY A 222 6.11 -11.59 4.43
C GLY A 222 7.62 -11.34 4.26
N GLN A 223 8.40 -12.39 4.03
CA GLN A 223 9.87 -12.32 3.94
C GLN A 223 10.34 -12.21 2.48
N PHE A 224 11.34 -11.36 2.24
CA PHE A 224 12.10 -11.42 1.00
C PHE A 224 12.92 -12.72 0.96
N THR A 225 12.65 -13.58 -0.01
CA THR A 225 13.35 -14.86 -0.19
C THR A 225 13.62 -15.10 -1.67
N ASN A 226 14.50 -16.04 -2.00
CA ASN A 226 14.66 -16.47 -3.38
C ASN A 226 13.47 -17.35 -3.78
N LEU A 227 12.70 -16.90 -4.78
CA LEU A 227 11.53 -17.65 -5.28
C LEU A 227 11.88 -18.64 -6.40
N THR A 228 13.09 -18.59 -6.96
CA THR A 228 13.51 -19.46 -8.07
C THR A 228 14.33 -20.66 -7.65
N SER A 229 14.89 -20.66 -6.43
CA SER A 229 15.62 -21.81 -5.90
C SER A 229 14.63 -22.85 -5.36
N GLY A 230 14.23 -23.80 -6.22
CA GLY A 230 13.36 -24.93 -5.83
C GLY A 230 12.44 -25.45 -6.93
N THR A 231 12.25 -24.72 -8.03
CA THR A 231 11.59 -25.24 -9.24
C THR A 231 12.57 -26.09 -10.03
N VAL A 232 12.66 -27.37 -9.66
CA VAL A 232 13.00 -28.43 -10.63
C VAL A 232 11.75 -28.60 -11.48
N TYR A 233 11.80 -28.14 -12.72
CA TYR A 233 10.91 -28.64 -13.78
C TYR A 233 11.67 -29.71 -14.56
#